data_AF-A0A2P2GKN0-F1
#
_entry.id   AF-A0A2P2GKN0-F1
#
_cell.length_a   1.000
_cell.length_b   1.000
_cell.length_c   1.000
_cell.angle_alpha   90.00
_cell.angle_beta   90.00
_cell.angle_gamma   90.00
#
_symmetry.space_group_name_H-M   'P 1'
#
loop_
_entity.id
_entity.type
_entity.pdbx_description
1 polymer ?
#
loop_
_entity_poly.entity_id
_entity_poly.type
_entity_poly.pdbx_seq_one_letter_code
_entity_poly.pdbx_strand_id
1 'polypeptide(L)'
;MPPKTRTTQSPAARARARQRPVLKMTICDDAAIKTTLDLARHTLRRAKADAANRPGDQVIAEAVTLAQQELDAAQAAFDTEAYDLRFQALPRGDFEGLKKLHPPTEAQAEEGYEVNVETFGPALVAAASLDELTVDDARSFLETWGEAEAAQLFNTAWNVQNETRADVGKG
;
A
#
# COMPACT_ATOMS: atom_id res chain seq x y z
N MET A 1 -3.64 -46.12 10.22
CA MET A 1 -3.30 -44.72 9.92
C MET A 1 -3.22 -43.94 11.22
N PRO A 2 -2.05 -43.45 11.65
CA PRO A 2 -1.98 -42.59 12.83
C PRO A 2 -2.59 -41.22 12.51
N PRO A 3 -3.34 -40.60 13.45
CA PRO A 3 -3.87 -39.26 13.26
C PRO A 3 -2.74 -38.24 13.25
N LYS A 4 -2.75 -37.33 12.25
CA LYS A 4 -1.81 -36.21 12.17
C LYS A 4 -2.03 -35.29 13.38
N THR A 5 -1.14 -35.31 14.36
CA THR A 5 -1.11 -34.37 15.47
C THR A 5 -0.86 -32.97 14.94
N ARG A 6 -1.88 -32.13 14.92
CA ARG A 6 -1.76 -30.70 14.63
C ARG A 6 -1.16 -30.05 15.87
N THR A 7 0.16 -29.89 15.93
CA THR A 7 0.84 -29.20 17.03
C THR A 7 0.34 -27.75 17.07
N THR A 8 -0.55 -27.44 18.00
CA THR A 8 -1.05 -26.08 18.20
C THR A 8 0.05 -25.28 18.90
N GLN A 9 0.71 -24.38 18.16
CA GLN A 9 1.66 -23.43 18.75
C GLN A 9 0.95 -22.53 19.76
N SER A 10 1.61 -22.22 20.87
CA SER A 10 1.07 -21.30 21.89
C SER A 10 0.93 -19.88 21.32
N PRO A 11 0.01 -19.04 21.86
CA PRO A 11 -0.12 -17.65 21.43
C PRO A 11 1.20 -16.85 21.50
N ALA A 12 2.02 -17.09 22.53
CA ALA A 12 3.33 -16.45 22.66
C ALA A 12 4.31 -16.87 21.54
N ALA A 13 4.31 -18.14 21.14
CA ALA A 13 5.12 -18.61 20.01
C ALA A 13 4.66 -17.96 18.70
N ARG A 14 3.34 -17.86 18.48
CA ARG A 14 2.77 -17.18 17.32
C ARG A 14 3.11 -15.69 17.29
N ALA A 15 3.09 -15.01 18.43
CA ALA A 15 3.45 -13.60 18.54
C ALA A 15 4.93 -13.34 18.21
N ARG A 16 5.84 -14.22 18.67
CA ARG A 16 7.28 -14.12 18.35
C ARG A 16 7.59 -14.35 16.87
N ALA A 17 6.82 -15.22 16.21
CA ALA A 17 6.96 -15.50 14.78
C ALA A 17 6.21 -14.50 13.88
N ARG A 18 5.61 -13.45 14.45
CA ARG A 18 4.77 -12.51 13.70
C ARG A 18 5.62 -11.69 12.74
N GLN A 19 5.24 -11.69 11.46
CA GLN A 19 5.82 -10.81 10.46
C GLN A 19 5.36 -9.36 10.69
N ARG A 20 6.25 -8.40 10.46
CA ARG A 20 5.93 -6.97 10.53
C ARG A 20 4.95 -6.57 9.41
N PRO A 21 4.10 -5.55 9.59
CA PRO A 21 3.24 -5.04 8.54
C PRO A 21 4.03 -4.67 7.29
N VAL A 22 3.43 -4.88 6.11
CA VAL A 22 3.97 -4.46 4.81
C VAL A 22 2.87 -3.72 4.08
N LEU A 23 3.16 -2.52 3.60
CA LEU A 23 2.30 -1.74 2.69
C LEU A 23 2.97 -1.63 1.33
N LYS A 24 2.16 -1.39 0.29
CA LYS A 24 2.63 -1.23 -1.08
C LYS A 24 2.09 0.05 -1.69
N MET A 25 2.92 0.72 -2.47
CA MET A 25 2.56 1.82 -3.36
C MET A 25 2.75 1.33 -4.79
N THR A 26 1.67 1.29 -5.57
CA THR A 26 1.69 0.87 -6.97
C THR A 26 1.77 2.10 -7.86
N ILE A 27 2.74 2.13 -8.76
CA ILE A 27 2.98 3.23 -9.71
C ILE A 27 2.76 2.71 -11.13
N CYS A 28 2.08 3.50 -11.95
CA CYS A 28 1.89 3.24 -13.38
C CYS A 28 1.97 4.55 -14.13
N ASP A 29 3.02 4.70 -14.93
CA ASP A 29 3.32 5.94 -15.68
C ASP A 29 2.47 6.07 -16.95
N ASP A 30 1.91 4.95 -17.45
CA ASP A 30 1.03 4.95 -18.61
C ASP A 30 -0.40 5.38 -18.24
N ALA A 31 -0.70 6.65 -18.50
CA ALA A 31 -2.02 7.23 -18.29
C ALA A 31 -3.12 6.58 -19.15
N ALA A 32 -2.80 6.05 -20.33
CA ALA A 32 -3.77 5.39 -21.19
C ALA A 32 -4.18 4.02 -20.62
N ILE A 33 -3.25 3.28 -20.03
CA ILE A 33 -3.54 2.02 -19.35
C ILE A 33 -4.41 2.26 -18.11
N LYS A 34 -4.09 3.28 -17.30
CA LYS A 34 -4.94 3.68 -16.16
C LYS A 34 -6.36 4.04 -16.61
N THR A 35 -6.48 4.84 -17.66
CA THR A 35 -7.78 5.24 -18.23
C THR A 35 -8.57 4.03 -18.72
N THR A 36 -7.92 3.09 -19.42
CA THR A 36 -8.54 1.85 -19.90
C THR A 36 -9.07 1.00 -18.74
N LEU A 37 -8.27 0.84 -17.69
CA LEU A 37 -8.66 0.09 -16.50
C LEU A 37 -9.86 0.72 -15.78
N ASP A 38 -9.85 2.05 -15.61
CA ASP A 38 -10.95 2.75 -14.94
C ASP A 38 -12.25 2.70 -15.76
N LEU A 39 -12.14 2.80 -17.09
CA LEU A 39 -13.28 2.63 -17.99
C LEU A 39 -13.86 1.22 -17.88
N ALA A 40 -13.01 0.17 -17.94
CA ALA A 40 -13.47 -1.22 -17.81
C ALA A 40 -14.14 -1.49 -16.46
N ARG A 41 -13.59 -0.96 -15.36
CA ARG A 41 -14.22 -1.01 -14.01
C ARG A 41 -15.59 -0.36 -14.01
N HIS A 42 -15.71 0.81 -14.64
CA HIS A 42 -16.97 1.52 -14.75
C HIS A 42 -18.00 0.75 -15.60
N THR A 43 -17.60 0.22 -16.75
CA THR A 43 -18.45 -0.60 -17.62
C THR A 43 -18.98 -1.83 -16.89
N LEU A 44 -18.13 -2.57 -16.18
CA LEU A 44 -18.56 -3.73 -15.39
C LEU A 44 -19.53 -3.34 -14.27
N ARG A 45 -19.26 -2.25 -13.55
CA ARG A 45 -20.19 -1.75 -12.50
C ARG A 45 -21.57 -1.45 -13.08
N ARG A 46 -21.63 -0.80 -14.24
CA ARG A 46 -22.89 -0.51 -14.94
C ARG A 46 -23.60 -1.79 -15.39
N ALA A 47 -22.89 -2.71 -16.04
CA ALA A 47 -23.47 -3.98 -16.49
C ALA A 47 -24.06 -4.80 -15.32
N LYS A 48 -23.35 -4.85 -14.17
CA LYS A 48 -23.85 -5.51 -12.96
C LYS A 48 -25.09 -4.82 -12.38
N ALA A 49 -25.14 -3.49 -12.39
CA ALA A 49 -26.33 -2.76 -11.95
C ALA A 49 -27.53 -3.03 -12.86
N ASP A 50 -27.32 -3.09 -14.18
CA ASP A 50 -28.38 -3.42 -15.14
C ASP A 50 -28.90 -4.86 -14.96
N ALA A 51 -28.00 -5.82 -14.71
CA ALA A 51 -28.35 -7.21 -14.44
C ALA A 51 -29.21 -7.35 -13.16
N ALA A 52 -28.89 -6.57 -12.12
CA ALA A 52 -29.67 -6.54 -10.89
C ALA A 52 -31.11 -6.02 -11.10
N ASN A 53 -31.29 -5.08 -12.03
CA ASN A 53 -32.59 -4.49 -12.35
C ASN A 53 -33.44 -5.37 -13.29
N ARG A 54 -32.81 -6.29 -14.04
CA ARG A 54 -33.46 -7.16 -15.04
C ARG A 54 -32.95 -8.60 -14.91
N PRO A 55 -33.28 -9.28 -13.80
CA PRO A 55 -32.81 -10.64 -13.57
C PRO A 55 -33.38 -11.61 -14.61
N GLY A 56 -32.53 -12.49 -15.14
CA GLY A 56 -32.91 -13.50 -16.13
C GLY A 56 -32.86 -13.02 -17.59
N ASP A 57 -32.52 -11.76 -17.85
CA ASP A 57 -32.25 -11.28 -19.20
C ASP A 57 -30.87 -11.78 -19.67
N GLN A 58 -30.87 -12.69 -20.65
CA GLN A 58 -29.67 -13.34 -21.15
C GLN A 58 -28.72 -12.36 -21.85
N VAL A 59 -29.24 -11.33 -22.53
CA VAL A 59 -28.41 -10.32 -23.21
C VAL A 59 -27.60 -9.52 -22.19
N ILE A 60 -28.21 -9.21 -21.04
CA ILE A 60 -27.52 -8.49 -19.96
C ILE A 60 -26.51 -9.40 -19.26
N ALA A 61 -26.83 -10.67 -19.07
CA ALA A 61 -25.88 -11.65 -18.52
C ALA A 61 -24.62 -11.79 -19.40
N GLU A 62 -24.79 -11.81 -20.73
CA GLU A 62 -23.70 -11.79 -21.69
C GLU A 62 -22.89 -10.49 -21.62
N ALA A 63 -23.56 -9.34 -21.50
CA ALA A 63 -22.89 -8.04 -21.34
C ALA A 63 -22.04 -7.96 -20.06
N VAL A 64 -22.50 -8.53 -18.93
CA VAL A 64 -21.69 -8.62 -17.70
C VAL A 64 -20.45 -9.48 -17.92
N THR A 65 -20.60 -10.59 -18.65
CA THR A 65 -19.49 -11.50 -18.95
C THR A 65 -18.44 -10.81 -19.82
N LEU A 66 -18.85 -10.11 -20.87
CA LEU A 66 -17.95 -9.35 -21.73
C LEU A 66 -17.24 -8.23 -20.96
N ALA A 67 -17.98 -7.45 -20.17
CA ALA A 67 -17.39 -6.38 -19.36
C ALA A 67 -16.39 -6.91 -18.31
N GLN A 68 -16.60 -8.13 -17.80
CA GLN A 68 -15.64 -8.78 -16.91
C GLN A 68 -14.37 -9.18 -17.67
N GLN A 69 -14.50 -9.73 -18.88
CA GLN A 69 -13.34 -10.06 -19.73
C GLN A 69 -12.51 -8.82 -20.09
N GLU A 70 -13.18 -7.71 -20.41
CA GLU A 70 -12.52 -6.43 -20.67
C GLU A 70 -11.79 -5.90 -19.43
N LEU A 71 -12.40 -6.02 -18.25
CA LEU A 71 -11.75 -5.66 -16.99
C LEU A 71 -10.52 -6.54 -16.73
N ASP A 72 -10.64 -7.84 -16.91
CA ASP A 72 -9.55 -8.78 -16.67
C ASP A 72 -8.36 -8.50 -17.62
N ALA A 73 -8.64 -8.20 -18.90
CA ALA A 73 -7.63 -7.81 -19.87
C ALA A 73 -6.96 -6.47 -19.52
N ALA A 74 -7.75 -5.47 -19.13
CA ALA A 74 -7.22 -4.17 -18.71
C ALA A 74 -6.39 -4.26 -17.42
N GLN A 75 -6.81 -5.11 -16.47
CA GLN A 75 -6.06 -5.36 -15.24
C GLN A 75 -4.74 -6.08 -15.54
N ALA A 76 -4.73 -7.06 -16.45
CA ALA A 76 -3.49 -7.73 -16.86
C ALA A 76 -2.49 -6.77 -17.53
N ALA A 77 -2.98 -5.85 -18.37
CA ALA A 77 -2.14 -4.80 -18.97
C ALA A 77 -1.57 -3.85 -17.90
N PHE A 78 -2.40 -3.42 -16.95
CA PHE A 78 -1.96 -2.61 -15.82
C PHE A 78 -0.93 -3.33 -14.95
N ASP A 79 -1.15 -4.60 -14.61
CA ASP A 79 -0.23 -5.39 -13.77
C ASP A 79 1.11 -5.69 -14.47
N THR A 80 1.15 -5.60 -15.81
CA THR A 80 2.39 -5.77 -16.59
C THR A 80 3.26 -4.51 -16.57
N GLU A 81 2.64 -3.33 -16.65
CA GLU A 81 3.35 -2.05 -16.73
C GLU A 81 3.54 -1.35 -15.38
N ALA A 82 2.67 -1.65 -14.42
CA ALA A 82 2.78 -1.09 -13.08
C ALA A 82 3.88 -1.79 -12.28
N TYR A 83 4.55 -1.03 -11.43
CA TYR A 83 5.52 -1.55 -10.47
C TYR A 83 5.13 -1.17 -9.05
N ASP A 84 5.52 -2.00 -8.09
CA ASP A 84 5.22 -1.82 -6.67
C ASP A 84 6.50 -1.40 -5.92
N LEU A 85 6.38 -0.36 -5.10
CA LEU A 85 7.31 -0.07 -4.00
C LEU A 85 6.70 -0.61 -2.70
N ARG A 86 7.47 -1.39 -1.96
CA ARG A 86 7.04 -2.13 -0.77
C ARG A 86 7.78 -1.61 0.45
N PHE A 87 7.00 -1.31 1.47
CA PHE A 87 7.50 -0.77 2.73
C PHE A 87 7.13 -1.72 3.85
N GLN A 88 8.08 -2.03 4.72
CA GLN A 88 7.87 -2.81 5.92
C GLN A 88 8.06 -1.96 7.16
N ALA A 89 7.23 -2.19 8.18
CA ALA A 89 7.43 -1.54 9.46
C ALA A 89 8.81 -1.91 10.03
N LEU A 90 9.50 -0.92 10.59
CA LEU A 90 10.77 -1.12 11.29
C LEU A 90 10.54 -1.79 12.64
N PRO A 91 11.56 -2.43 13.25
CA PRO A 91 11.53 -2.68 14.69
C PRO A 91 11.28 -1.37 15.43
N ARG A 92 10.48 -1.41 16.50
CA ARG A 92 10.16 -0.22 17.29
C ARG A 92 11.42 0.54 17.74
N GLY A 93 12.45 -0.19 18.18
CA GLY A 93 13.72 0.42 18.61
C GLY A 93 14.41 1.18 17.48
N ASP A 94 14.43 0.62 16.27
CA ASP A 94 15.08 1.22 15.10
C ASP A 94 14.30 2.45 14.62
N PHE A 95 12.96 2.40 14.64
CA PHE A 95 12.12 3.56 14.30
C PHE A 95 12.33 4.73 15.27
N GLU A 96 12.34 4.45 16.58
CA GLU A 96 12.63 5.47 17.60
C GLU A 96 14.07 5.99 17.50
N GLY A 97 15.03 5.11 17.17
CA GLY A 97 16.41 5.47 16.91
C GLY A 97 16.53 6.41 15.70
N LEU A 98 15.81 6.10 14.63
CA LEU A 98 15.77 6.92 13.43
C LEU A 98 15.24 8.32 13.72
N LYS A 99 14.11 8.46 14.43
CA LYS A 99 13.58 9.78 14.84
C LYS A 99 14.63 10.63 15.57
N LYS A 100 15.41 10.02 16.48
CA LYS A 100 16.45 10.72 17.24
C LYS A 100 17.63 11.20 16.39
N LEU A 101 17.92 10.54 15.26
CA LEU A 101 18.94 10.98 14.31
C LEU A 101 18.52 12.22 13.52
N HIS A 102 17.22 12.54 13.53
CA HIS A 102 16.62 13.66 12.80
C HIS A 102 15.86 14.59 13.75
N PRO A 103 16.54 15.24 14.73
CA PRO A 103 15.88 16.16 15.63
C PRO A 103 15.29 17.35 14.85
N PRO A 104 14.14 17.91 15.29
CA PRO A 104 13.53 19.07 14.65
C PRO A 104 14.48 20.28 14.71
N THR A 105 14.38 21.18 13.75
CA THR A 105 14.99 22.52 13.84
C THR A 105 14.28 23.35 14.93
N GLU A 106 14.88 24.47 15.34
CA GLU A 106 14.24 25.36 16.33
C GLU A 106 12.84 25.80 15.88
N ALA A 107 12.69 26.24 14.62
CA ALA A 107 11.40 26.63 14.06
C ALA A 107 10.39 25.48 14.03
N GLN A 108 10.84 24.28 13.65
CA GLN A 108 9.97 23.09 13.66
C GLN A 108 9.56 22.69 15.09
N ALA A 109 10.45 22.84 16.07
CA ALA A 109 10.14 22.57 17.46
C ALA A 109 9.11 23.56 18.01
N GLU A 110 9.19 24.84 17.63
CA GLU A 110 8.18 25.86 17.95
C GLU A 110 6.80 25.54 17.36
N GLU A 111 6.77 24.91 16.17
CA GLU A 111 5.56 24.41 15.51
C GLU A 111 5.08 23.05 16.05
N GLY A 112 5.81 22.44 16.98
CA GLY A 112 5.43 21.19 17.65
C GLY A 112 5.83 19.91 16.91
N TYR A 113 6.73 19.98 15.92
CA TYR A 113 7.24 18.79 15.26
C TYR A 113 8.19 18.00 16.18
N GLU A 114 8.09 16.68 16.12
CA GLU A 114 8.96 15.76 16.89
C GLU A 114 10.27 15.42 16.15
N VAL A 115 10.34 15.70 14.85
CA VAL A 115 11.47 15.37 13.97
C VAL A 115 11.65 16.44 12.90
N ASN A 116 12.84 16.54 12.33
CA ASN A 116 13.05 17.33 11.13
C ASN A 116 12.50 16.58 9.91
N VAL A 117 11.32 16.99 9.45
CA VAL A 117 10.59 16.35 8.34
C VAL A 117 11.39 16.28 7.04
N GLU A 118 12.27 17.25 6.77
CA GLU A 118 13.06 17.33 5.54
C GLU A 118 14.14 16.24 5.50
N THR A 119 14.74 15.94 6.64
CA THR A 119 15.81 14.93 6.72
C THR A 119 15.27 13.55 7.12
N PHE A 120 14.20 13.52 7.91
CA PHE A 120 13.55 12.30 8.37
C PHE A 120 12.79 11.59 7.26
N GLY A 121 12.10 12.33 6.38
CA GLY A 121 11.29 11.75 5.30
C GLY A 121 12.09 10.80 4.40
N PRO A 122 13.17 11.25 3.74
CA PRO A 122 14.02 10.40 2.92
C PRO A 122 14.62 9.21 3.68
N ALA A 123 15.04 9.45 4.93
CA ALA A 123 15.65 8.41 5.76
C ALA A 123 14.64 7.31 6.14
N LEU A 124 13.39 7.69 6.45
CA LEU A 124 12.31 6.74 6.74
C LEU A 124 11.94 5.92 5.51
N VAL A 125 11.76 6.56 4.35
CA VAL A 125 11.43 5.88 3.10
C VAL A 125 12.49 4.83 2.75
N ALA A 126 13.77 5.21 2.82
CA ALA A 126 14.88 4.28 2.56
C ALA A 126 14.92 3.14 3.58
N ALA A 127 14.86 3.45 4.89
CA ALA A 127 14.94 2.44 5.93
C ALA A 127 13.78 1.43 5.90
N ALA A 128 12.57 1.89 5.55
CA ALA A 128 11.38 1.05 5.48
C ALA A 128 11.28 0.25 4.17
N SER A 129 12.06 0.59 3.14
CA SER A 129 11.96 -0.04 1.81
C SER A 129 12.42 -1.50 1.81
N LEU A 130 11.68 -2.35 1.11
CA LEU A 130 12.09 -3.72 0.78
C LEU A 130 12.70 -3.85 -0.62
N ASP A 131 12.76 -2.74 -1.36
CA ASP A 131 13.20 -2.67 -2.76
C ASP A 131 14.50 -1.87 -2.90
N GLU A 132 15.33 -1.88 -1.85
CA GLU A 132 16.70 -1.33 -1.83
C GLU A 132 16.81 0.17 -2.16
N LEU A 133 15.77 0.96 -1.88
CA LEU A 133 15.83 2.42 -2.03
C LEU A 133 16.87 3.03 -1.11
N THR A 134 17.79 3.82 -1.66
CA THR A 134 18.75 4.58 -0.87
C THR A 134 18.10 5.87 -0.33
N VAL A 135 18.77 6.52 0.63
CA VAL A 135 18.34 7.82 1.16
C VAL A 135 18.37 8.89 0.06
N ASP A 136 19.33 8.82 -0.85
CA ASP A 136 19.46 9.77 -1.95
C ASP A 136 18.37 9.56 -3.01
N ASP A 137 18.01 8.31 -3.32
CA ASP A 137 16.87 8.01 -4.19
C ASP A 137 15.57 8.56 -3.59
N ALA A 138 15.32 8.24 -2.32
CA ALA A 138 14.13 8.70 -1.60
C ALA A 138 14.05 10.22 -1.54
N ARG A 139 15.17 10.90 -1.31
CA ARG A 139 15.25 12.37 -1.34
C ARG A 139 14.91 12.90 -2.73
N SER A 140 15.55 12.36 -3.76
CA SER A 140 15.30 12.76 -5.14
C SER A 140 13.82 12.61 -5.48
N PHE A 141 13.17 11.51 -5.10
CA PHE A 141 11.75 11.28 -5.38
C PHE A 141 10.85 12.26 -4.62
N LEU A 142 11.11 12.49 -3.34
CA LEU A 142 10.34 13.44 -2.53
C LEU A 142 10.46 14.90 -3.02
N GLU A 143 11.59 15.26 -3.62
CA GLU A 143 11.83 16.61 -4.15
C GLU A 143 11.34 16.80 -5.60
N THR A 144 11.34 15.75 -6.42
CA THR A 144 11.11 15.87 -7.88
C THR A 144 9.79 15.28 -8.38
N TRP A 145 9.18 14.36 -7.65
CA TRP A 145 7.86 13.83 -8.03
C TRP A 145 6.77 14.89 -7.84
N GLY A 146 5.62 14.66 -8.48
CA GLY A 146 4.44 15.48 -8.24
C GLY A 146 4.07 15.46 -6.75
N GLU A 147 3.59 16.59 -6.23
CA GLU A 147 3.32 16.79 -4.79
C GLU A 147 2.50 15.65 -4.17
N ALA A 148 1.45 15.19 -4.87
CA ALA A 148 0.60 14.10 -4.40
C ALA A 148 1.34 12.75 -4.33
N GLU A 149 2.25 12.48 -5.27
CA GLU A 149 3.02 11.23 -5.32
C GLU A 149 4.14 11.23 -4.27
N ALA A 150 4.84 12.35 -4.11
CA ALA A 150 5.82 12.53 -3.04
C ALA A 150 5.16 12.38 -1.67
N ALA A 151 4.00 13.00 -1.46
CA ALA A 151 3.22 12.83 -0.24
C ALA A 151 2.79 11.38 -0.03
N GLN A 152 2.33 10.69 -1.09
CA GLN A 152 1.93 9.28 -1.02
C GLN A 152 3.11 8.36 -0.69
N LEU A 153 4.30 8.62 -1.24
CA LEU A 153 5.52 7.88 -0.94
C LEU A 153 5.87 7.96 0.55
N PHE A 154 5.96 9.19 1.07
CA PHE A 154 6.21 9.41 2.50
C PHE A 154 5.12 8.78 3.38
N ASN A 155 3.84 9.03 3.06
CA ASN A 155 2.72 8.52 3.82
C ASN A 155 2.68 7.00 3.85
N THR A 156 3.06 6.31 2.77
CA THR A 156 3.11 4.84 2.75
C THR A 156 4.18 4.32 3.72
N ALA A 157 5.37 4.92 3.72
CA ALA A 157 6.46 4.57 4.64
C ALA A 157 6.15 4.92 6.10
N TRP A 158 5.38 5.99 6.34
CA TRP A 158 4.91 6.39 7.68
C TRP A 158 3.77 5.49 8.20
N ASN A 159 2.76 5.24 7.36
CA ASN A 159 1.57 4.49 7.74
C ASN A 159 1.90 3.04 8.10
N VAL A 160 2.88 2.42 7.41
CA VAL A 160 3.26 1.05 7.75
C VAL A 160 3.82 0.93 9.19
N GLN A 161 4.37 2.00 9.76
CA GLN A 161 4.84 2.03 11.15
C GLN A 161 3.69 2.06 12.16
N ASN A 162 2.55 2.60 11.76
CA ASN A 162 1.37 2.84 12.61
C ASN A 162 0.25 1.80 12.40
N GLU A 163 0.47 0.84 11.50
CA GLU A 163 -0.50 -0.18 11.11
C GLU A 163 -0.88 -1.11 12.29
N THR A 164 -2.13 -1.04 12.72
CA THR A 164 -2.66 -1.85 13.82
C THR A 164 -3.47 -3.02 13.29
N ARG A 165 -2.93 -4.25 13.42
CA ARG A 165 -3.62 -5.50 13.06
C ARG A 165 -4.17 -6.27 14.26
N ALA A 166 -4.37 -5.58 15.38
CA ALA A 166 -4.98 -6.13 16.58
C ALA A 166 -6.36 -5.51 16.76
N ASP A 167 -7.37 -6.35 16.95
CA ASP A 167 -8.70 -5.91 17.35
C ASP A 167 -8.78 -5.95 18.88
N VAL A 168 -9.14 -4.84 19.51
CA VAL A 168 -9.30 -4.74 20.97
C VAL A 168 -10.76 -4.88 21.42
N GLY A 169 -11.67 -5.22 20.50
CA GLY A 169 -13.11 -5.19 20.75
C GLY A 169 -13.62 -3.75 20.80
N LYS A 170 -14.92 -3.57 20.57
CA LYS A 170 -15.54 -2.23 20.52
C LYS A 170 -15.25 -1.43 21.79
N GLY A 171 -14.75 -0.22 21.61
CA GLY A 171 -15.00 0.90 22.54
C GLY A 171 -16.47 1.29 22.53
#